data_AF-A0A369S486-F1
#
_entry.id   AF-A0A369S486-F1
#
_cell.length_a   1.000
_cell.length_b   1.000
_cell.length_c   1.000
_cell.angle_alpha   90.00
_cell.angle_beta   90.00
_cell.angle_gamma   90.00
#
_symmetry.space_group_name_H-M   'P 1'
#
loop_
_entity.id
_entity.type
_entity.pdbx_description
1 polymer ?
#
loop_
_entity_poly.entity_id
_entity_poly.type
_entity_poly.pdbx_seq_one_letter_code
_entity_poly.pdbx_strand_id
1 'polypeptide(L)'
;MKIFTLAELLNLRNTPLHLASANGYQEVVKILLANGAKPTAINSQGLNCLDLAIENDRTEIGLQIIRSKFWEKALENREFDGHTPMKRLIEKLPIVASAVMDRCITYTGDIGDYNEAQIVFNFSYLETPPCQIRYKDPGNDFLAASSILSYNRIKLMKHPLIWAYRYHKWRSILRYFYYGGCFINLVLLLTICIPVGLNISDYYEALRNQTGNSAARTVAVTQYSEAVYTRNIITFSAVIFNTFINLIKLLLKPRKVIAQITTFILENGIELIALFYCIPFQRPTTNFKVQLGALIVFLSIINFLARLKR
;
A
#
# COMPACT_ATOMS: atom_id res chain seq x y z
N MET A 1 29.72 11.01 14.25
CA MET A 1 30.03 11.91 15.38
C MET A 1 30.13 13.32 14.82
N LYS A 2 29.05 14.13 14.87
CA LYS A 2 29.13 15.55 14.48
C LYS A 2 29.81 16.27 15.64
N ILE A 3 31.06 16.67 15.44
CA ILE A 3 31.79 17.51 16.39
C ILE A 3 31.29 18.93 16.15
N PHE A 4 30.37 19.41 16.99
CA PHE A 4 29.98 20.81 16.99
C PHE A 4 31.07 21.62 17.69
N THR A 5 31.48 22.72 17.06
CA THR A 5 32.41 23.66 17.67
C THR A 5 31.74 24.40 18.84
N LEU A 6 32.50 24.76 19.88
CA LEU A 6 31.98 25.50 21.04
C LEU A 6 31.25 26.81 20.66
N ALA A 7 31.62 27.42 19.52
CA ALA A 7 30.98 28.59 18.96
C ALA A 7 29.59 28.30 18.34
N GLU A 8 29.39 27.12 17.73
CA GLU A 8 28.08 26.70 17.23
C GLU A 8 27.12 26.40 18.38
N LEU A 9 27.60 25.84 19.50
CA LEU A 9 26.79 25.58 20.70
C LEU A 9 26.19 26.86 21.32
N LEU A 10 26.91 27.97 21.27
CA LEU A 10 26.50 29.27 21.84
C LEU A 10 25.50 30.04 20.97
N ASN A 11 25.50 29.83 19.64
CA ASN A 11 24.66 30.59 18.70
C ASN A 11 23.26 29.99 18.45
N LEU A 12 22.92 28.89 19.14
CA LEU A 12 21.71 28.12 18.85
C LEU A 12 20.47 28.50 19.67
N ARG A 13 20.53 29.53 20.53
CA ARG A 13 19.39 29.93 21.39
C ARG A 13 18.79 28.73 22.14
N ASN A 14 19.64 27.82 22.60
CA ASN A 14 19.23 26.62 23.32
C ASN A 14 18.74 26.99 24.72
N THR A 15 17.58 26.47 25.11
CA THR A 15 17.14 26.53 26.51
C THR A 15 17.90 25.50 27.36
N PRO A 16 17.93 25.62 28.71
CA PRO A 16 18.53 24.61 29.57
C PRO A 16 18.00 23.19 29.30
N LEU A 17 16.72 23.09 28.93
CA LEU A 17 16.09 21.82 28.56
C LEU A 17 16.64 21.24 27.25
N HIS A 18 16.98 22.07 26.26
CA HIS A 18 17.61 21.58 25.01
C HIS A 18 18.99 20.95 25.29
N LEU A 19 19.82 21.60 26.10
CA LEU A 19 21.15 21.11 26.44
C LEU A 19 21.08 19.82 27.28
N ALA A 20 20.17 19.77 28.25
CA ALA A 20 19.95 18.56 29.04
C ALA A 20 19.47 17.39 28.17
N SER A 21 18.56 17.65 27.22
CA SER A 21 18.05 16.64 26.28
C SER A 21 19.12 16.12 25.31
N ALA A 22 19.96 16.99 24.77
CA ALA A 22 21.03 16.58 23.85
C ALA A 22 22.09 15.72 24.57
N ASN A 23 22.46 16.12 25.79
CA ASN A 23 23.54 15.48 26.54
C ASN A 23 23.14 14.19 27.27
N GLY A 24 21.84 13.90 27.43
CA GLY A 24 21.41 12.68 28.11
C GLY A 24 21.09 12.84 29.60
N TYR A 25 20.99 14.06 30.12
CA TYR A 25 20.84 14.32 31.57
C TYR A 25 19.40 14.11 32.06
N GLN A 26 19.02 12.84 32.23
CA GLN A 26 17.67 12.40 32.58
C GLN A 26 17.11 13.07 33.86
N GLU A 27 17.88 13.14 34.95
CA GLU A 27 17.41 13.76 36.19
C GLU A 27 17.23 15.28 36.06
N VAL A 28 18.13 15.93 35.31
CA VAL A 28 18.03 17.37 35.03
C VAL A 28 16.78 17.66 34.21
N VAL A 29 16.50 16.85 33.18
CA VAL A 29 15.28 16.96 32.37
C VAL A 29 14.04 16.79 33.25
N LYS A 30 14.02 15.81 34.15
CA LYS A 30 12.90 15.57 35.07
C LYS A 30 12.64 16.76 35.98
N ILE A 31 13.68 17.33 36.58
CA ILE A 31 13.59 18.52 37.45
C ILE A 31 13.10 19.73 36.64
N LEU A 32 13.63 19.94 35.43
CA LEU A 32 13.23 21.05 34.57
C LEU A 32 11.75 20.94 34.16
N LEU A 33 11.31 19.75 33.75
CA LEU A 33 9.90 19.49 33.41
C LEU A 33 8.98 19.65 34.64
N ALA A 34 9.42 19.22 35.82
CA ALA A 34 8.67 19.41 37.07
C ALA A 34 8.51 20.90 37.44
N ASN A 35 9.53 21.71 37.15
CA ASN A 35 9.51 23.17 37.36
C ASN A 35 8.80 23.96 36.23
N GLY A 36 8.07 23.28 35.34
CA GLY A 36 7.28 23.94 34.30
C GLY A 36 8.06 24.39 33.07
N ALA A 37 9.26 23.84 32.83
CA ALA A 37 9.97 24.09 31.58
C ALA A 37 9.12 23.63 30.38
N LYS A 38 8.96 24.52 29.39
CA LYS A 38 8.15 24.25 28.20
C LYS A 38 8.95 23.39 27.20
N PRO A 39 8.55 22.13 26.92
CA PRO A 39 9.24 21.29 25.95
C PRO A 39 9.01 21.72 24.50
N THR A 40 8.08 22.64 24.27
CA THR A 40 7.71 23.20 22.96
C THR A 40 8.62 24.34 22.52
N ALA A 41 9.54 24.80 23.37
CA ALA A 41 10.48 25.84 22.98
C ALA A 41 11.36 25.31 21.83
N ILE A 42 11.55 26.13 20.80
CA ILE A 42 12.40 25.84 19.65
C ILE A 42 13.71 26.61 19.76
N ASN A 43 14.79 26.00 19.30
CA ASN A 43 16.11 26.60 19.19
C ASN A 43 16.28 27.31 17.82
N SER A 44 17.43 27.93 17.55
CA SER A 44 17.71 28.62 16.28
C SER A 44 17.73 27.71 15.05
N GLN A 45 17.76 26.39 15.24
CA GLN A 45 17.63 25.40 14.17
C GLN A 45 16.17 24.96 13.94
N GLY A 46 15.21 25.46 14.72
CA GLY A 46 13.83 24.99 14.67
C GLY A 46 13.62 23.61 15.30
N LEU A 47 14.56 23.15 16.13
CA LEU A 47 14.47 21.89 16.88
C LEU A 47 13.91 22.18 18.26
N ASN A 48 13.00 21.30 18.73
CA ASN A 48 12.57 21.30 20.12
C ASN A 48 13.41 20.32 20.96
N CYS A 49 13.13 20.25 22.26
CA CYS A 49 13.87 19.35 23.17
C CYS A 49 13.69 17.84 22.86
N LEU A 50 12.56 17.45 22.26
CA LEU A 50 12.31 16.07 21.81
C LEU A 50 13.10 15.76 20.54
N ASP A 51 13.16 16.69 19.59
CA ASP A 51 13.92 16.54 18.36
C ASP A 51 15.42 16.38 18.65
N LEU A 52 15.97 17.16 19.59
CA LEU A 52 17.34 16.97 20.05
C LEU A 52 17.57 15.63 20.76
N ALA A 53 16.58 15.13 21.50
CA ALA A 53 16.66 13.79 22.09
C ALA A 53 16.66 12.70 20.99
N ILE A 54 15.90 12.91 19.90
CA ILE A 54 15.87 12.00 18.75
C ILE A 54 17.20 12.00 17.99
N GLU A 55 17.74 13.17 17.68
CA GLU A 55 19.01 13.31 16.93
C GLU A 55 20.21 12.73 17.69
N ASN A 56 20.15 12.73 19.03
CA ASN A 56 21.21 12.17 19.90
C ASN A 56 20.86 10.77 20.44
N ASP A 57 19.86 10.08 19.88
CA ASP A 57 19.44 8.73 20.24
C ASP A 57 19.14 8.54 21.75
N ARG A 58 18.58 9.55 22.42
CA ARG A 58 18.27 9.55 23.86
C ARG A 58 16.85 9.05 24.15
N THR A 59 16.70 7.72 24.24
CA THR A 59 15.43 7.04 24.54
C THR A 59 14.77 7.51 25.84
N GLU A 60 15.54 7.54 26.93
CA GLU A 60 15.02 7.82 28.27
C GLU A 60 14.41 9.22 28.40
N ILE A 61 15.05 10.21 27.78
CA ILE A 61 14.55 11.59 27.75
C ILE A 61 13.30 11.68 26.88
N GLY A 62 13.29 11.02 25.72
CA GLY A 62 12.09 10.94 24.89
C GLY A 62 10.89 10.37 25.65
N LEU A 63 11.09 9.30 26.43
CA LEU A 63 10.04 8.73 27.28
C LEU A 63 9.57 9.70 28.37
N GLN A 64 10.49 10.43 29.02
CA GLN A 64 10.12 11.44 30.02
C GLN A 64 9.30 12.58 29.42
N ILE A 65 9.67 13.05 28.23
CA ILE A 65 8.94 14.11 27.54
C ILE A 65 7.52 13.65 27.17
N ILE A 66 7.37 12.40 26.69
CA ILE A 66 6.04 11.84 26.36
C ILE A 66 5.15 11.66 27.60
N ARG A 67 5.75 11.36 28.75
CA ARG A 67 5.02 11.27 30.02
C ARG A 67 4.52 12.63 30.52
N SER A 68 5.10 13.73 30.03
CA SER A 68 4.69 15.08 30.42
C SER A 68 3.35 15.49 29.79
N LYS A 69 2.67 16.48 30.38
CA LYS A 69 1.38 16.99 29.86
C LYS A 69 1.48 17.68 28.50
N PHE A 70 2.67 18.09 28.07
CA PHE A 70 2.88 18.90 26.87
C PHE A 70 3.41 18.10 25.67
N TRP A 71 3.31 16.77 25.72
CA TRP A 71 3.83 15.87 24.69
C TRP A 71 3.19 16.07 23.31
N GLU A 72 1.89 16.39 23.24
CA GLU A 72 1.16 16.61 21.97
C GLU A 72 1.76 17.75 21.17
N LYS A 73 1.94 18.91 21.80
CA LYS A 73 2.54 20.10 21.18
C LYS A 73 4.02 19.88 20.83
N ALA A 74 4.73 19.02 21.58
CA ALA A 74 6.09 18.65 21.23
C ALA A 74 6.15 17.80 19.94
N LEU A 75 5.09 17.04 19.62
CA LEU A 75 4.97 16.26 18.39
C LEU A 75 4.40 17.06 17.19
N GLU A 76 4.14 18.35 17.36
CA GLU A 76 3.65 19.21 16.28
C GLU A 76 4.77 19.97 15.55
N ASN A 77 5.99 19.99 16.12
CA ASN A 77 7.10 20.74 15.52
C ASN A 77 7.59 20.11 14.21
N ARG A 78 7.65 20.93 13.15
CA ARG A 78 8.09 20.53 11.80
C ARG A 78 9.12 21.48 11.20
N GLU A 79 9.66 22.42 11.98
CA GLU A 79 10.44 23.54 11.43
C GLU A 79 11.84 23.16 10.94
N PHE A 80 12.43 22.09 11.47
CA PHE A 80 13.80 21.70 11.16
C PHE A 80 14.00 21.16 9.73
N ASP A 81 13.29 20.09 9.37
CA ASP A 81 13.47 19.33 8.12
C ASP A 81 12.18 19.20 7.29
N GLY A 82 11.05 19.67 7.82
CA GLY A 82 9.73 19.49 7.23
C GLY A 82 9.16 18.07 7.33
N HIS A 83 9.85 17.12 7.99
CA HIS A 83 9.32 15.80 8.28
C HIS A 83 8.48 15.80 9.55
N THR A 84 7.55 14.84 9.66
CA THR A 84 6.80 14.63 10.90
C THR A 84 7.75 14.09 11.98
N PRO A 85 7.65 14.57 13.22
CA PRO A 85 8.49 14.06 14.31
C PRO A 85 8.22 12.58 14.59
N MET A 86 7.01 12.10 14.28
CA MET A 86 6.68 10.66 14.32
C MET A 86 7.52 9.83 13.34
N LYS A 87 7.86 10.36 12.15
CA LYS A 87 8.79 9.70 11.21
C LYS A 87 10.16 9.49 11.84
N ARG A 88 10.70 10.56 12.46
CA ARG A 88 12.03 10.54 13.09
C ARG A 88 12.06 9.59 14.29
N LEU A 89 10.98 9.55 15.08
CA LEU A 89 10.80 8.58 16.16
C LEU A 89 10.81 7.13 15.66
N ILE A 90 10.12 6.82 14.57
CA ILE A 90 10.11 5.46 13.99
C ILE A 90 11.51 5.06 13.50
N GLU A 91 12.22 6.00 12.89
CA GLU A 91 13.57 5.80 12.36
C GLU A 91 14.59 5.55 13.48
N LYS A 92 14.69 6.47 14.43
CA LYS A 92 15.74 6.49 15.46
C LYS A 92 15.32 5.80 16.76
N LEU A 93 14.14 6.13 17.27
CA LEU A 93 13.68 5.77 18.63
C LEU A 93 12.34 5.00 18.64
N PRO A 94 12.30 3.73 18.19
CA PRO A 94 11.05 2.98 18.05
C PRO A 94 10.33 2.71 19.39
N ILE A 95 11.06 2.66 20.51
CA ILE A 95 10.50 2.48 21.86
C ILE A 95 9.71 3.73 22.29
N VAL A 96 10.24 4.89 21.95
CA VAL A 96 9.60 6.18 22.20
C VAL A 96 8.37 6.30 21.30
N ALA A 97 8.46 5.86 20.04
CA ALA A 97 7.32 5.79 19.12
C ALA A 97 6.17 4.89 19.63
N SER A 98 6.47 3.72 20.23
CA SER A 98 5.41 2.88 20.81
C SER A 98 4.73 3.57 22.01
N ALA A 99 5.50 4.25 22.86
CA ALA A 99 4.93 4.99 23.98
C ALA A 99 4.00 6.14 23.52
N VAL A 100 4.33 6.80 22.40
CA VAL A 100 3.40 7.75 21.75
C VAL A 100 2.12 7.03 21.33
N MET A 101 2.22 5.89 20.65
CA MET A 101 1.06 5.15 20.17
C MET A 101 0.18 4.61 21.31
N ASP A 102 0.77 4.23 22.44
CA ASP A 102 0.03 3.81 23.64
C ASP A 102 -0.84 4.96 24.18
N ARG A 103 -0.33 6.20 24.15
CA ARG A 103 -1.07 7.41 24.58
C ARG A 103 -2.19 7.79 23.61
N CYS A 104 -2.13 7.36 22.36
CA CYS A 104 -3.18 7.56 21.37
C CYS A 104 -4.37 6.61 21.54
N ILE A 105 -4.31 5.66 22.49
CA ILE A 105 -5.39 4.75 22.84
C ILE A 105 -6.01 5.25 24.14
N THR A 106 -7.27 5.68 24.09
CA THR A 106 -8.01 6.13 25.27
C THR A 106 -9.20 5.22 25.51
N TYR A 107 -9.38 4.78 26.75
CA TYR A 107 -10.51 3.99 27.19
C TYR A 107 -11.53 4.94 27.82
N THR A 108 -12.71 5.06 27.20
CA THR A 108 -13.83 5.83 27.74
C THR A 108 -14.77 4.83 28.42
N GLY A 109 -14.74 4.79 29.75
CA GLY A 109 -15.60 3.96 30.58
C GLY A 109 -15.13 3.99 32.03
N ASP A 110 -16.02 4.30 32.97
CA ASP A 110 -15.73 4.21 34.39
C ASP A 110 -15.63 2.75 34.84
N ILE A 111 -14.85 2.49 35.90
CA ILE A 111 -14.68 1.18 36.51
C ILE A 111 -16.03 0.78 37.15
N GLY A 112 -16.94 0.19 36.37
CA GLY A 112 -18.24 -0.25 36.85
C GLY A 112 -19.32 -0.41 35.78
N ASP A 113 -19.20 0.23 34.61
CA ASP A 113 -20.22 0.15 33.56
C ASP A 113 -19.66 -0.50 32.29
N TYR A 114 -19.70 -1.83 32.27
CA TYR A 114 -19.19 -2.65 31.16
C TYR A 114 -19.98 -2.48 29.86
N ASN A 115 -21.18 -1.89 29.92
CA ASN A 115 -22.07 -1.78 28.75
C ASN A 115 -21.69 -0.63 27.82
N GLU A 116 -20.92 0.36 28.28
CA GLU A 116 -20.56 1.56 27.49
C GLU A 116 -19.06 1.79 27.31
N ALA A 117 -18.21 0.85 27.76
CA ALA A 117 -16.76 0.98 27.62
C ALA A 117 -16.35 0.99 26.13
N GLN A 118 -15.94 2.16 25.62
CA GLN A 118 -15.46 2.33 24.26
C GLN A 118 -13.94 2.57 24.25
N ILE A 119 -13.27 1.99 23.25
CA ILE A 119 -11.85 2.23 23.00
C ILE A 119 -11.75 3.21 21.84
N VAL A 120 -11.28 4.42 22.13
CA VAL A 120 -11.10 5.48 21.15
C VAL A 120 -9.64 5.47 20.69
N PHE A 121 -9.45 5.33 19.38
CA PHE A 121 -8.14 5.33 18.73
C PHE A 121 -7.91 6.65 18.01
N ASN A 122 -6.88 7.41 18.39
CA ASN A 122 -6.50 8.63 17.69
C ASN A 122 -5.47 8.33 16.58
N PHE A 123 -5.84 8.60 15.32
CA PHE A 123 -5.00 8.34 14.15
C PHE A 123 -4.25 9.58 13.62
N SER A 124 -4.40 10.75 14.24
CA SER A 124 -3.86 12.03 13.74
C SER A 124 -2.34 12.03 13.51
N TYR A 125 -1.59 11.26 14.29
CA TYR A 125 -0.13 11.19 14.22
C TYR A 125 0.39 10.11 13.25
N LEU A 126 -0.49 9.25 12.71
CA LEU A 126 -0.12 8.18 11.78
C LEU A 126 -0.19 8.60 10.30
N GLU A 127 -1.04 9.57 9.99
CA GLU A 127 -1.20 10.13 8.65
C GLU A 127 -1.14 11.65 8.72
N THR A 128 -0.46 12.27 7.77
CA THR A 128 -0.58 13.73 7.61
C THR A 128 -1.78 14.03 6.72
N PRO A 129 -2.73 14.89 7.13
CA PRO A 129 -3.82 15.30 6.25
C PRO A 129 -3.27 16.04 5.02
N PRO A 130 -3.89 15.88 3.84
CA PRO A 130 -3.37 16.39 2.57
C PRO A 130 -3.23 17.93 2.52
N CYS A 131 -3.84 18.67 3.46
CA CYS A 131 -3.80 20.13 3.51
C CYS A 131 -2.65 20.73 4.36
N GLN A 132 -1.84 19.91 5.06
CA GLN A 132 -0.75 20.37 5.94
C GLN A 132 0.65 20.05 5.39
N ILE A 133 0.76 19.94 4.06
CA ILE A 133 1.97 19.59 3.32
C ILE A 133 2.88 20.83 3.27
N ARG A 134 3.62 21.09 4.35
CA ARG A 134 4.74 22.05 4.37
C ARG A 134 6.08 21.30 4.25
N TYR A 135 6.15 20.32 3.35
CA TYR A 135 7.40 19.61 3.09
C TYR A 135 8.29 20.46 2.18
N LYS A 136 9.61 20.39 2.40
CA LYS A 136 10.58 20.79 1.37
C LYS A 136 10.54 19.84 0.16
N ASP A 137 10.08 18.61 0.36
CA ASP A 137 9.88 17.58 -0.67
C ASP A 137 8.39 17.27 -0.91
N PRO A 138 7.78 17.73 -2.02
CA PRO A 138 6.35 17.54 -2.32
C PRO A 138 5.94 16.10 -2.67
N GLY A 139 6.82 15.11 -2.48
CA GLY A 139 6.63 13.73 -2.94
C GLY A 139 6.24 12.69 -1.87
N ASN A 140 6.29 13.04 -0.59
CA ASN A 140 6.11 12.07 0.50
C ASN A 140 4.92 12.43 1.39
N ASP A 141 3.72 11.96 1.01
CA ASP A 141 2.62 11.81 1.96
C ASP A 141 3.11 10.91 3.11
N PHE A 142 3.37 11.49 4.28
CA PHE A 142 3.84 10.71 5.42
C PHE A 142 2.75 9.73 5.87
N LEU A 143 3.09 8.44 5.74
CA LEU A 143 2.34 7.33 6.30
C LEU A 143 3.26 6.61 7.29
N ALA A 144 2.85 6.57 8.56
CA ALA A 144 3.63 5.88 9.59
C ALA A 144 3.86 4.40 9.22
N ALA A 145 2.86 3.73 8.65
CA ALA A 145 2.97 2.34 8.23
C ALA A 145 4.06 2.09 7.16
N SER A 146 4.24 3.00 6.19
CA SER A 146 5.29 2.83 5.18
C SER A 146 6.68 3.05 5.78
N SER A 147 6.81 4.02 6.69
CA SER A 147 8.07 4.28 7.40
C SER A 147 8.45 3.11 8.33
N ILE A 148 7.48 2.50 9.00
CA ILE A 148 7.70 1.31 9.85
C ILE A 148 8.21 0.14 9.01
N LEU A 149 7.67 -0.02 7.81
CA LEU A 149 8.08 -1.08 6.88
C LEU A 149 9.49 -0.83 6.34
N SER A 150 9.81 0.41 5.94
CA SER A 150 11.14 0.75 5.41
C SER A 150 12.24 0.53 6.43
N TYR A 151 11.97 0.77 7.71
CA TYR A 151 12.93 0.54 8.80
C TYR A 151 12.79 -0.83 9.50
N ASN A 152 11.98 -1.74 8.94
CA ASN A 152 11.77 -3.10 9.42
C ASN A 152 11.44 -3.20 10.94
N ARG A 153 10.57 -2.32 11.44
CA ARG A 153 10.20 -2.27 12.87
C ARG A 153 9.04 -3.22 13.18
N ILE A 154 9.31 -4.53 13.21
CA ILE A 154 8.30 -5.59 13.41
C ILE A 154 7.49 -5.42 14.71
N LYS A 155 8.15 -5.05 15.81
CA LYS A 155 7.49 -4.84 17.11
C LYS A 155 6.44 -3.73 17.04
N LEU A 156 6.79 -2.63 16.37
CA LEU A 156 5.89 -1.49 16.20
C LEU A 156 4.74 -1.83 15.25
N MET A 157 4.98 -2.65 14.23
CA MET A 157 3.93 -3.10 13.30
C MET A 157 2.83 -3.94 13.96
N LYS A 158 3.15 -4.66 15.06
CA LYS A 158 2.17 -5.44 15.84
C LYS A 158 1.34 -4.59 16.81
N HIS A 159 1.61 -3.29 16.89
CA HIS A 159 0.93 -2.42 17.85
C HIS A 159 -0.58 -2.36 17.59
N PRO A 160 -1.43 -2.42 18.63
CA PRO A 160 -2.90 -2.39 18.48
C PRO A 160 -3.41 -1.20 17.66
N LEU A 161 -2.82 -0.01 17.84
CA LEU A 161 -3.17 1.19 17.08
C LEU A 161 -2.98 1.02 15.57
N ILE A 162 -1.89 0.38 15.13
CA ILE A 162 -1.61 0.17 13.69
C ILE A 162 -2.55 -0.88 13.12
N TRP A 163 -2.86 -1.91 13.91
CA TRP A 163 -3.86 -2.90 13.53
C TRP A 163 -5.25 -2.26 13.39
N ALA A 164 -5.68 -1.46 14.37
CA ALA A 164 -6.93 -0.72 14.34
C ALA A 164 -6.99 0.26 13.16
N TYR A 165 -5.90 0.97 12.89
CA TYR A 165 -5.78 1.86 11.74
C TYR A 165 -5.90 1.09 10.39
N ARG A 166 -5.19 -0.03 10.24
CA ARG A 166 -5.30 -0.89 9.04
C ARG A 166 -6.72 -1.42 8.87
N TYR A 167 -7.33 -1.87 9.96
CA TYR A 167 -8.70 -2.38 9.97
C TYR A 167 -9.70 -1.29 9.58
N HIS A 168 -9.57 -0.08 10.14
CA HIS A 168 -10.40 1.07 9.83
C HIS A 168 -10.31 1.44 8.35
N LYS A 169 -9.09 1.56 7.81
CA LYS A 169 -8.87 1.90 6.39
C LYS A 169 -9.39 0.81 5.45
N TRP A 170 -9.24 -0.46 5.83
CA TRP A 170 -9.82 -1.59 5.09
C TRP A 170 -11.35 -1.56 5.08
N ARG A 171 -11.98 -1.30 6.24
CA ARG A 171 -13.43 -1.27 6.41
C ARG A 171 -14.12 -0.11 5.69
N SER A 172 -13.41 1.01 5.49
CA SER A 172 -13.95 2.20 4.82
C SER A 172 -14.26 1.97 3.33
N ILE A 173 -13.25 2.03 2.46
CA ILE A 173 -13.44 2.05 1.00
C ILE A 173 -12.56 1.02 0.29
N LEU A 174 -11.39 0.69 0.85
CA LEU A 174 -10.42 -0.22 0.21
C LEU A 174 -11.01 -1.60 -0.07
N ARG A 175 -11.83 -2.13 0.85
CA ARG A 175 -12.50 -3.43 0.68
C ARG A 175 -13.32 -3.51 -0.60
N TYR A 176 -14.08 -2.46 -0.92
CA TYR A 176 -14.94 -2.45 -2.10
C TYR A 176 -14.14 -2.35 -3.39
N PHE A 177 -13.08 -1.53 -3.42
CA PHE A 177 -12.17 -1.50 -4.57
C PHE A 177 -11.47 -2.84 -4.80
N TYR A 178 -11.06 -3.50 -3.72
CA TYR A 178 -10.42 -4.81 -3.80
C TYR A 178 -11.37 -5.88 -4.33
N TYR A 179 -12.53 -6.07 -3.70
CA TYR A 179 -13.50 -7.07 -4.14
C TYR A 179 -14.11 -6.75 -5.51
N GLY A 180 -14.38 -5.48 -5.81
CA GLY A 180 -14.83 -5.06 -7.13
C GLY A 180 -13.79 -5.33 -8.21
N GLY A 181 -12.51 -5.05 -7.94
CA GLY A 181 -11.41 -5.41 -8.83
C GLY A 181 -11.27 -6.91 -9.02
N CYS A 182 -11.35 -7.70 -7.95
CA CYS A 182 -11.33 -9.17 -8.02
C CYS A 182 -12.51 -9.72 -8.83
N PHE A 183 -13.70 -9.14 -8.65
CA PHE A 183 -14.90 -9.52 -9.39
C PHE A 183 -14.77 -9.24 -10.89
N ILE A 184 -14.31 -8.04 -11.28
CA ILE A 184 -14.06 -7.70 -12.69
C ILE A 184 -13.06 -8.69 -13.31
N ASN A 185 -11.99 -9.03 -12.58
CA ASN A 185 -10.99 -9.98 -13.05
C ASN A 185 -11.52 -11.40 -13.16
N LEU A 186 -12.42 -11.81 -12.26
CA LEU A 186 -13.08 -13.10 -12.32
C LEU A 186 -13.98 -13.19 -13.56
N VAL A 187 -14.78 -12.14 -13.83
CA VAL A 187 -15.62 -12.07 -15.03
C VAL A 187 -14.75 -12.15 -16.28
N LEU A 188 -13.65 -11.39 -16.34
CA LEU A 188 -12.70 -11.43 -17.46
C LEU A 188 -12.04 -12.81 -17.64
N LEU A 189 -11.69 -13.48 -16.53
CA LEU A 189 -11.13 -14.83 -16.57
C LEU A 189 -12.14 -15.81 -17.18
N LEU A 190 -13.42 -15.73 -16.76
CA LEU A 190 -14.48 -16.60 -17.28
C LEU A 190 -14.78 -16.32 -18.76
N THR A 191 -14.80 -15.04 -19.18
CA THR A 191 -15.02 -14.68 -20.59
C THR A 191 -13.88 -15.11 -21.50
N ILE A 192 -12.67 -15.33 -20.99
CA ILE A 192 -11.55 -15.90 -21.76
C ILE A 192 -11.58 -17.43 -21.71
N CYS A 193 -11.76 -18.03 -20.53
CA CYS A 193 -11.64 -19.47 -20.35
C CYS A 193 -12.76 -20.27 -21.01
N ILE A 194 -14.02 -19.80 -20.92
CA ILE A 194 -15.17 -20.54 -21.45
C ILE A 194 -15.10 -20.64 -22.99
N PRO A 195 -14.92 -19.53 -23.74
CA PRO A 195 -14.89 -19.61 -25.20
C PRO A 195 -13.66 -20.36 -25.74
N VAL A 196 -12.49 -20.15 -25.13
CA VAL A 196 -11.26 -20.87 -25.51
C VAL A 196 -11.39 -22.36 -25.23
N GLY A 197 -11.95 -22.75 -24.08
CA GLY A 197 -12.19 -24.15 -23.75
C GLY A 197 -13.15 -24.83 -24.72
N LEU A 198 -14.24 -24.16 -25.09
CA LEU A 198 -15.19 -24.67 -26.08
C LEU A 198 -14.55 -24.79 -27.48
N ASN A 199 -13.75 -23.82 -27.90
CA ASN A 199 -13.02 -23.89 -29.19
C ASN A 199 -12.03 -25.06 -29.25
N ILE A 200 -11.41 -25.42 -28.12
CA ILE A 200 -10.53 -26.59 -28.00
C ILE A 200 -11.37 -27.88 -28.10
N SER A 201 -12.53 -27.94 -27.44
CA SER A 201 -13.44 -29.09 -27.53
C SER A 201 -13.91 -29.33 -28.96
N ASP A 202 -14.37 -28.27 -29.64
CA ASP A 202 -14.85 -28.32 -31.02
C ASP A 202 -13.74 -28.79 -31.99
N TYR A 203 -12.47 -28.45 -31.71
CA TYR A 203 -11.33 -28.94 -32.48
C TYR A 203 -11.15 -30.46 -32.37
N TYR A 204 -11.21 -31.00 -31.16
CA TYR A 204 -11.09 -32.45 -30.95
C TYR A 204 -12.30 -33.22 -31.50
N GLU A 205 -13.50 -32.64 -31.42
CA GLU A 205 -14.70 -33.20 -32.06
C GLU A 205 -14.57 -33.21 -33.59
N ALA A 206 -14.06 -32.13 -34.19
CA ALA A 206 -13.79 -32.07 -35.63
C ALA A 206 -12.74 -33.11 -36.06
N LEU A 207 -11.67 -33.29 -35.27
CA LEU A 207 -10.64 -34.31 -35.51
C LEU A 207 -11.23 -35.72 -35.42
N ARG A 208 -12.13 -35.98 -34.46
CA ARG A 208 -12.85 -37.25 -34.33
C ARG A 208 -13.76 -37.51 -35.53
N ASN A 209 -14.52 -36.50 -35.97
CA ASN A 209 -15.48 -36.63 -37.07
C ASN A 209 -14.82 -36.76 -38.46
N GLN A 210 -13.54 -36.40 -38.61
CA GLN A 210 -12.77 -36.73 -39.82
C GLN A 210 -12.65 -38.24 -40.07
N THR A 211 -12.87 -39.08 -39.06
CA THR A 211 -12.92 -40.55 -39.19
C THR A 211 -14.31 -41.10 -39.54
N GLY A 212 -15.37 -40.27 -39.57
CA GLY A 212 -16.76 -40.66 -39.85
C GLY A 212 -17.35 -40.11 -41.17
N ASN A 213 -18.60 -40.49 -41.49
CA ASN A 213 -19.30 -40.19 -42.75
C ASN A 213 -19.33 -38.70 -43.18
N SER A 214 -19.25 -38.45 -44.49
CA SER A 214 -19.05 -37.13 -45.11
C SER A 214 -20.24 -36.16 -45.01
N ALA A 215 -21.48 -36.63 -44.90
CA ALA A 215 -22.68 -35.77 -44.86
C ALA A 215 -22.95 -35.16 -43.47
N ALA A 216 -22.66 -35.89 -42.40
CA ALA A 216 -22.70 -35.34 -41.04
C ALA A 216 -21.59 -34.29 -40.83
N ARG A 217 -20.50 -34.38 -41.61
CA ARG A 217 -19.35 -33.49 -41.55
C ARG A 217 -19.66 -32.07 -42.04
N THR A 218 -20.47 -31.90 -43.08
CA THR A 218 -20.76 -30.57 -43.65
C THR A 218 -21.72 -29.76 -42.78
N VAL A 219 -22.76 -30.39 -42.24
CA VAL A 219 -23.73 -29.75 -41.33
C VAL A 219 -23.10 -29.39 -39.98
N ALA A 220 -22.24 -30.28 -39.46
CA ALA A 220 -21.46 -30.00 -38.28
C ALA A 220 -20.54 -28.77 -38.47
N VAL A 221 -19.75 -28.76 -39.56
CA VAL A 221 -18.75 -27.70 -39.81
C VAL A 221 -19.38 -26.31 -39.95
N THR A 222 -20.56 -26.18 -40.57
CA THR A 222 -21.24 -24.88 -40.69
C THR A 222 -21.79 -24.37 -39.36
N GLN A 223 -22.38 -25.25 -38.54
CA GLN A 223 -22.88 -24.91 -37.21
C GLN A 223 -21.74 -24.54 -36.23
N TYR A 224 -20.62 -25.26 -36.28
CA TYR A 224 -19.44 -24.93 -35.47
C TYR A 224 -18.81 -23.59 -35.90
N SER A 225 -18.83 -23.25 -37.20
CA SER A 225 -18.20 -22.02 -37.71
C SER A 225 -18.86 -20.73 -37.16
N GLU A 226 -20.18 -20.70 -37.03
CA GLU A 226 -20.88 -19.50 -36.50
C GLU A 226 -20.72 -19.36 -34.98
N ALA A 227 -20.76 -20.47 -34.24
CA ALA A 227 -20.54 -20.47 -32.80
C ALA A 227 -19.11 -20.03 -32.42
N VAL A 228 -18.10 -20.46 -33.18
CA VAL A 228 -16.70 -20.04 -32.97
C VAL A 228 -16.51 -18.54 -33.24
N TYR A 229 -17.19 -18.01 -34.26
CA TYR A 229 -17.11 -16.58 -34.61
C TYR A 229 -17.64 -15.68 -33.48
N THR A 230 -18.83 -15.98 -32.96
CA THR A 230 -19.45 -15.21 -31.87
C THR A 230 -18.61 -15.27 -30.58
N ARG A 231 -18.09 -16.45 -30.24
CA ARG A 231 -17.18 -16.68 -29.12
C ARG A 231 -15.90 -15.84 -29.22
N ASN A 232 -15.26 -15.81 -30.39
CA ASN A 232 -14.04 -15.05 -30.63
C ASN A 232 -14.26 -13.53 -30.57
N ILE A 233 -15.44 -13.05 -30.94
CA ILE A 233 -15.81 -11.62 -30.79
C ILE A 233 -15.97 -11.26 -29.32
N ILE A 234 -16.60 -12.12 -28.52
CA ILE A 234 -16.79 -11.91 -27.09
C ILE A 234 -15.43 -11.86 -26.37
N THR A 235 -14.50 -12.78 -26.69
CA THR A 235 -13.15 -12.75 -26.12
C THR A 235 -12.38 -11.51 -26.57
N PHE A 236 -12.50 -11.12 -27.84
CA PHE A 236 -11.82 -9.94 -28.37
C PHE A 236 -12.28 -8.64 -27.72
N SER A 237 -13.60 -8.45 -27.55
CA SER A 237 -14.14 -7.26 -26.90
C SER A 237 -13.75 -7.17 -25.42
N ALA A 238 -13.73 -8.31 -24.72
CA ALA A 238 -13.29 -8.39 -23.33
C ALA A 238 -11.79 -8.04 -23.17
N VAL A 239 -10.93 -8.54 -24.07
CA VAL A 239 -9.49 -8.22 -24.06
C VAL A 239 -9.25 -6.73 -24.32
N ILE A 240 -9.93 -6.14 -25.31
CA ILE A 240 -9.82 -4.70 -25.59
C ILE A 240 -10.27 -3.83 -24.42
N PHE A 241 -11.39 -4.19 -23.78
CA PHE A 241 -11.87 -3.44 -22.62
C PHE A 241 -10.86 -3.47 -21.47
N ASN A 242 -10.21 -4.61 -21.25
CA ASN A 242 -9.21 -4.75 -20.19
C ASN A 242 -7.89 -4.03 -20.51
N THR A 243 -7.41 -4.06 -21.77
CA THR A 243 -6.24 -3.26 -22.18
C THR A 243 -6.51 -1.77 -22.01
N PHE A 244 -7.73 -1.31 -22.31
CA PHE A 244 -8.16 0.07 -22.08
C PHE A 244 -8.12 0.46 -20.60
N ILE A 245 -8.63 -0.40 -19.70
CA ILE A 245 -8.51 -0.20 -18.25
C ILE A 245 -7.05 -0.09 -17.81
N ASN A 246 -6.17 -0.95 -18.33
CA ASN A 246 -4.75 -0.92 -18.01
C ASN A 246 -4.04 0.34 -18.53
N LEU A 247 -4.46 0.84 -19.71
CA LEU A 247 -3.99 2.11 -20.25
C LEU A 247 -4.42 3.30 -19.38
N ILE A 248 -5.66 3.32 -18.89
CA ILE A 248 -6.13 4.35 -17.95
C ILE A 248 -5.30 4.32 -16.65
N LYS A 249 -5.02 3.13 -16.11
CA LYS A 249 -4.16 2.99 -14.90
C LYS A 249 -2.76 3.54 -15.14
N LEU A 250 -2.19 3.32 -16.32
CA LEU A 250 -0.89 3.87 -16.72
C LEU A 250 -0.90 5.40 -16.75
N LEU A 251 -1.95 6.01 -17.29
CA LEU A 251 -2.09 7.47 -17.37
C LEU A 251 -2.30 8.13 -16.01
N LEU A 252 -3.11 7.52 -15.13
CA LEU A 252 -3.44 8.10 -13.82
C LEU A 252 -2.31 8.02 -12.79
N LYS A 253 -1.49 6.96 -12.82
CA LYS A 253 -0.45 6.72 -11.79
C LYS A 253 0.87 6.21 -12.39
N PRO A 254 1.54 6.99 -13.27
CA PRO A 254 2.71 6.52 -14.01
C PRO A 254 3.86 6.10 -13.09
N ARG A 255 4.10 6.83 -11.99
CA ARG A 255 5.19 6.55 -11.03
C ARG A 255 5.05 5.20 -10.33
N LYS A 256 3.84 4.78 -9.98
CA LYS A 256 3.60 3.49 -9.32
C LYS A 256 3.72 2.32 -10.30
N VAL A 257 3.36 2.54 -11.57
CA VAL A 257 3.49 1.53 -12.63
C VAL A 257 4.96 1.29 -12.99
N ILE A 258 5.76 2.35 -13.08
CA ILE A 258 7.22 2.23 -13.33
C ILE A 258 7.89 1.39 -12.23
N ALA A 259 7.47 1.55 -10.97
CA ALA A 259 7.99 0.75 -9.86
C ALA A 259 7.59 -0.75 -9.92
N GLN A 260 6.55 -1.11 -10.68
CA GLN A 260 6.01 -2.47 -10.80
C GLN A 260 6.03 -2.98 -12.25
N ILE A 261 7.03 -2.58 -13.03
CA ILE A 261 7.07 -2.79 -14.49
C ILE A 261 7.02 -4.28 -14.89
N THR A 262 7.61 -5.17 -14.09
CA THR A 262 7.63 -6.62 -14.37
C THR A 262 6.23 -7.22 -14.38
N THR A 263 5.41 -6.86 -13.39
CA THR A 263 4.01 -7.32 -13.34
C THR A 263 3.17 -6.71 -14.45
N PHE A 264 3.46 -5.45 -14.81
CA PHE A 264 2.76 -4.77 -15.90
C PHE A 264 3.05 -5.41 -17.26
N ILE A 265 4.30 -5.79 -17.53
CA ILE A 265 4.69 -6.46 -18.79
C ILE A 265 4.02 -7.83 -18.90
N LEU A 266 3.97 -8.61 -17.80
CA LEU A 266 3.30 -9.91 -17.80
C LEU A 266 1.80 -9.79 -18.08
N GLU A 267 1.11 -8.84 -17.43
CA GLU A 267 -0.32 -8.63 -17.63
C GLU A 267 -0.65 -8.23 -19.08
N ASN A 268 0.04 -7.23 -19.63
CA ASN A 268 -0.21 -6.77 -21.00
C ASN A 268 0.30 -7.78 -22.06
N GLY A 269 1.33 -8.56 -21.74
CA GLY A 269 1.85 -9.61 -22.62
C GLY A 269 0.83 -10.73 -22.84
N ILE A 270 0.14 -11.16 -21.77
CA ILE A 270 -0.94 -12.15 -21.86
C ILE A 270 -2.10 -11.61 -22.72
N GLU A 271 -2.47 -10.35 -22.52
CA GLU A 271 -3.54 -9.69 -23.29
C GLU A 271 -3.19 -9.58 -24.78
N LEU A 272 -1.93 -9.30 -25.11
CA LEU A 272 -1.46 -9.26 -26.49
C LEU A 272 -1.52 -10.65 -27.15
N ILE A 273 -1.09 -11.70 -26.45
CA ILE A 273 -1.18 -13.09 -26.95
C ILE A 273 -2.66 -13.50 -27.14
N ALA A 274 -3.54 -13.10 -26.22
CA ALA A 274 -4.98 -13.33 -26.33
C ALA A 274 -5.60 -12.56 -27.51
N LEU A 275 -5.09 -11.37 -27.84
CA LEU A 275 -5.51 -10.64 -29.03
C LEU A 275 -5.08 -11.36 -30.31
N PHE A 276 -3.84 -11.86 -30.38
CA PHE A 276 -3.35 -12.67 -31.50
C PHE A 276 -4.15 -13.96 -31.71
N TYR A 277 -4.65 -14.58 -30.65
CA TYR A 277 -5.55 -15.73 -30.72
C TYR A 277 -6.87 -15.39 -31.44
N CYS A 278 -7.43 -14.20 -31.19
CA CYS A 278 -8.76 -13.79 -31.67
C CYS A 278 -8.79 -13.28 -33.11
N ILE A 279 -7.71 -12.63 -33.60
CA ILE A 279 -7.66 -11.94 -34.92
C ILE A 279 -8.14 -12.79 -36.11
N PRO A 280 -7.79 -14.09 -36.24
CA PRO A 280 -8.36 -14.94 -37.28
C PRO A 280 -9.78 -15.42 -36.89
N PHE A 281 -10.75 -14.50 -36.96
CA PHE A 281 -12.16 -14.70 -36.56
C PHE A 281 -12.87 -15.85 -37.29
N GLN A 282 -12.46 -16.16 -38.52
CA GLN A 282 -13.19 -17.05 -39.45
C GLN A 282 -12.46 -18.35 -39.82
N ARG A 283 -11.21 -18.55 -39.34
CA ARG A 283 -10.40 -19.72 -39.75
C ARG A 283 -10.60 -20.91 -38.80
N PRO A 284 -10.61 -22.15 -39.33
CA PRO A 284 -10.65 -23.36 -38.51
C PRO A 284 -9.52 -23.36 -37.48
N THR A 285 -9.80 -23.93 -36.31
CA THR A 285 -8.82 -24.09 -35.22
C THR A 285 -7.68 -24.96 -35.72
N THR A 286 -6.47 -24.40 -35.80
CA THR A 286 -5.25 -25.15 -36.10
C THR A 286 -4.66 -25.71 -34.81
N ASN A 287 -3.83 -26.74 -34.89
CA ASN A 287 -3.07 -27.25 -33.75
C ASN A 287 -2.33 -26.13 -32.98
N PHE A 288 -1.76 -25.18 -33.72
CA PHE A 288 -1.08 -24.01 -33.14
C PHE A 288 -2.03 -23.13 -32.32
N LYS A 289 -3.26 -22.86 -32.79
CA LYS A 289 -4.26 -22.10 -32.03
C LYS A 289 -4.65 -22.82 -30.73
N VAL A 290 -4.81 -24.14 -30.76
CA VAL A 290 -5.15 -24.93 -29.57
C VAL A 290 -4.03 -24.86 -28.53
N GLN A 291 -2.78 -25.00 -28.94
CA GLN A 291 -1.62 -24.84 -28.07
C GLN A 291 -1.56 -23.43 -27.46
N LEU A 292 -1.77 -22.40 -28.28
CA LEU A 292 -1.78 -21.01 -27.84
C LEU A 292 -2.95 -20.72 -26.89
N GLY A 293 -4.13 -21.27 -27.16
CA GLY A 293 -5.32 -21.17 -26.30
C GLY A 293 -5.10 -21.80 -24.92
N ALA A 294 -4.49 -22.99 -24.87
CA ALA A 294 -4.14 -23.65 -23.61
C ALA A 294 -3.14 -22.82 -22.79
N LEU A 295 -2.14 -22.22 -23.45
CA LEU A 295 -1.17 -21.32 -22.81
C LEU A 295 -1.86 -20.07 -22.24
N ILE A 296 -2.78 -19.46 -22.99
CA ILE A 296 -3.55 -18.29 -22.54
C ILE A 296 -4.35 -18.63 -21.29
N VAL A 297 -5.11 -19.73 -21.29
CA VAL A 297 -5.91 -20.15 -20.13
C VAL A 297 -5.01 -20.34 -18.90
N PHE A 298 -3.89 -21.04 -19.06
CA PHE A 298 -2.94 -21.27 -17.99
C PHE A 298 -2.37 -19.96 -17.42
N LEU A 299 -1.90 -19.06 -18.29
CA LEU A 299 -1.33 -17.78 -17.87
C LEU A 299 -2.39 -16.84 -17.25
N SER A 300 -3.63 -16.84 -17.77
CA SER A 300 -4.74 -16.07 -17.22
C SER A 300 -5.10 -16.53 -15.80
N ILE A 301 -5.08 -17.83 -15.52
CA ILE A 301 -5.30 -18.36 -14.17
C ILE A 301 -4.17 -17.96 -13.22
N ILE A 302 -2.90 -18.06 -13.66
CA ILE A 302 -1.75 -17.61 -12.85
C ILE A 302 -1.85 -16.12 -12.54
N ASN A 303 -2.21 -15.30 -13.53
CA ASN A 303 -2.38 -13.87 -13.35
C ASN A 303 -3.50 -13.55 -12.33
N PHE A 304 -4.61 -14.29 -12.39
CA PHE A 304 -5.69 -14.18 -11.41
C PHE A 304 -5.21 -14.52 -9.98
N LEU A 305 -4.45 -15.61 -9.81
CA LEU A 305 -3.86 -15.99 -8.52
C LEU A 305 -2.87 -14.93 -8.00
N ALA A 306 -2.05 -14.35 -8.88
CA ALA A 306 -1.13 -13.29 -8.52
C ALA A 306 -1.86 -12.03 -8.00
N ARG A 307 -3.06 -11.74 -8.53
CA ARG A 307 -3.90 -10.63 -8.08
C ARG A 307 -4.59 -10.89 -6.75
N LEU A 308 -4.98 -12.14 -6.46
CA LEU A 308 -5.55 -12.52 -5.15
C LEU A 308 -4.56 -12.37 -3.98
N LYS A 309 -3.26 -12.50 -4.25
CA LYS A 309 -2.21 -12.33 -3.22
C LYS A 309 -2.04 -10.89 -2.73
N ARG A 310 -2.44 -9.89 -3.53
CA ARG A 310 -2.30 -8.46 -3.20
C ARG A 310 -3.29 -8.04 -2.12
#